data_AF-A0AAN9BYY3-F1
#
_entry.id   AF-A0AAN9BYY3-F1
#
_cell.length_a   1.000
_cell.length_b   1.000
_cell.length_c   1.000
_cell.angle_alpha   90.00
_cell.angle_beta   90.00
_cell.angle_gamma   90.00
#
_symmetry.space_group_name_H-M   'P 1'
#
loop_
_entity.id
_entity.type
_entity.pdbx_description
1 polymer ?
#
loop_
_entity_poly.entity_id
_entity_poly.type
_entity_poly.pdbx_seq_one_letter_code
_entity_poly.pdbx_strand_id
1 'polypeptide(L)'
;MLVLQGEDPSPMADLQQLASLQHNATCLRYLVLTPSPDLNLACDTMHGRVGERDLQQENVTALWEAMKMKKKAEEDEEDENDDGPQQSDVPVDADNSGTIDLHLISSSQPASFPVSGMRDCHIRPLGQSNGSDVSTQVLCKLLGVCDEHGKVHLHRETEYGEVYVHLEPVHENRLPRFEHDLHFEVVATHRDGGIITKGFAVEPSHRVKRQSSYTIYSIDDRALMPDYSQFKYGKCQVGCGPVAWAQIFGYYDRRAHAGRGSSVSDALYRCGTDGTTGSDSCQAPRYNDGRMQKYIGKLNDVMRTFCLAGQGATYQSRMDDVEGFYKGRQGSSGDVILKTRSFFLTRLVGTYSESIRDDALSFLRQKWPVIVGFRVSGVFSQHYAVMTQYRTRTVRKKVCKVWIFCKTRTVREYDMFLHMGWGGSSNSWRKAEMFMAAVAKY
;
A
#
# COMPACT_ATOMS: atom_id res chain seq x y z
N MET A 1 -12.75 -3.48 15.57
CA MET A 1 -13.92 -4.08 14.91
C MET A 1 -13.77 -3.84 13.43
N LEU A 2 -13.13 -4.78 12.72
CA LEU A 2 -13.26 -4.86 11.27
C LEU A 2 -14.65 -5.43 10.99
N VAL A 3 -15.34 -4.89 9.99
CA VAL A 3 -16.62 -5.38 9.51
C VAL A 3 -16.47 -5.56 8.00
N LEU A 4 -16.35 -6.81 7.54
CA LEU A 4 -16.45 -7.13 6.12
C LEU A 4 -17.91 -7.43 5.80
N GLN A 5 -18.41 -6.85 4.70
CA GLN A 5 -19.80 -6.94 4.30
C GLN A 5 -19.93 -7.56 2.91
N GLY A 6 -20.84 -8.51 2.74
CA GLY A 6 -21.27 -9.03 1.44
C GLY A 6 -22.77 -9.32 1.41
N GLU A 7 -23.36 -9.28 0.21
CA GLU A 7 -24.76 -9.61 -0.09
C GLU A 7 -24.80 -10.68 -1.19
N ASP A 8 -25.82 -11.53 -1.20
CA ASP A 8 -25.97 -12.63 -2.17
C ASP A 8 -26.20 -12.11 -3.61
N PRO A 9 -25.51 -12.65 -4.65
CA PRO A 9 -24.47 -13.67 -4.62
C PRO A 9 -23.09 -13.07 -4.33
N SER A 10 -22.48 -13.56 -3.25
CA SER A 10 -21.12 -13.22 -2.84
C SER A 10 -20.42 -14.51 -2.41
N PRO A 11 -19.08 -14.61 -2.54
CA PRO A 11 -18.31 -15.69 -1.91
C PRO A 11 -18.57 -15.83 -0.40
N MET A 12 -19.09 -14.78 0.24
CA MET A 12 -19.56 -14.78 1.62
C MET A 12 -20.86 -15.58 1.84
N ALA A 13 -21.66 -15.85 0.81
CA ALA A 13 -22.89 -16.64 0.91
C ALA A 13 -22.60 -18.13 1.18
N ASP A 14 -21.49 -18.65 0.65
CA ASP A 14 -21.03 -20.02 0.93
C ASP A 14 -20.67 -20.21 2.42
N LEU A 15 -20.40 -19.13 3.16
CA LEU A 15 -20.20 -19.17 4.62
C LEU A 15 -21.48 -19.53 5.37
N GLN A 16 -22.67 -19.30 4.81
CA GLN A 16 -23.94 -19.66 5.43
C GLN A 16 -24.06 -21.19 5.59
N GLN A 17 -23.61 -21.93 4.58
CA GLN A 17 -23.62 -23.38 4.55
C GLN A 17 -22.61 -23.97 5.55
N LEU A 18 -21.43 -23.35 5.67
CA LEU A 18 -20.36 -23.75 6.59
C LEU A 18 -20.63 -23.35 8.05
N ALA A 19 -21.28 -22.20 8.28
CA ALA A 19 -21.59 -21.71 9.61
C ALA A 19 -22.83 -22.39 10.23
N SER A 20 -23.56 -23.24 9.48
CA SER A 20 -24.78 -23.92 9.92
C SER A 20 -25.74 -22.97 10.66
N LEU A 21 -25.86 -21.73 10.18
CA LEU A 21 -26.81 -20.76 10.71
C LEU A 21 -28.22 -21.31 10.37
N GLN A 22 -29.13 -21.30 11.36
CA GLN A 22 -30.39 -22.07 11.41
C GLN A 22 -30.99 -22.44 10.04
N HIS A 23 -31.38 -23.72 9.87
CA HIS A 23 -32.15 -24.20 8.73
C HIS A 23 -33.33 -23.25 8.46
N ASN A 24 -33.34 -22.62 7.27
CA ASN A 24 -34.35 -21.69 6.73
C ASN A 24 -34.19 -20.19 7.01
N ALA A 25 -33.07 -19.70 7.56
CA ALA A 25 -32.82 -18.26 7.64
C ALA A 25 -32.11 -17.74 6.38
N THR A 26 -32.73 -16.82 5.62
CA THR A 26 -32.07 -16.07 4.53
C THR A 26 -31.31 -14.87 5.12
N CYS A 27 -29.99 -14.86 4.95
CA CYS A 27 -29.13 -13.75 5.39
C CYS A 27 -29.15 -12.65 4.34
N LEU A 28 -29.48 -11.42 4.76
CA LEU A 28 -29.44 -10.24 3.90
C LEU A 28 -28.04 -9.65 3.81
N ARG A 29 -27.31 -9.69 4.94
CA ARG A 29 -25.96 -9.14 5.05
C ARG A 29 -25.10 -10.04 5.91
N TYR A 30 -23.93 -10.41 5.40
CA TYR A 30 -22.90 -11.09 6.20
C TYR A 30 -21.94 -10.07 6.80
N LEU A 31 -21.57 -10.26 8.05
CA LEU A 31 -20.63 -9.42 8.79
C LEU A 31 -19.53 -10.32 9.34
N VAL A 32 -18.29 -10.17 8.87
CA VAL A 32 -17.15 -10.78 9.57
C VAL A 32 -16.67 -9.78 10.62
N LEU A 33 -16.87 -10.13 11.88
CA LEU A 33 -16.47 -9.35 13.04
C LEU A 33 -15.12 -9.90 13.51
N THR A 34 -14.05 -9.10 13.40
CA THR A 34 -12.76 -9.47 14.02
C THR A 34 -12.20 -8.35 14.89
N PRO A 35 -11.99 -8.66 16.18
CA PRO A 35 -10.79 -8.23 16.89
C PRO A 35 -10.15 -9.32 17.80
N SER A 36 -10.52 -10.61 17.68
CA SER A 36 -10.07 -11.75 18.51
C SER A 36 -9.34 -12.81 17.66
N PRO A 37 -8.51 -13.73 18.22
CA PRO A 37 -8.08 -14.97 17.53
C PRO A 37 -9.23 -15.82 16.97
N ASP A 38 -10.45 -15.59 17.43
CA ASP A 38 -11.66 -16.26 16.96
C ASP A 38 -12.37 -15.38 15.92
N LEU A 39 -12.68 -15.97 14.75
CA LEU A 39 -13.38 -15.31 13.66
C LEU A 39 -14.88 -15.37 13.94
N ASN A 40 -15.53 -14.23 14.20
CA ASN A 40 -16.97 -14.20 14.45
C ASN A 40 -17.69 -13.84 13.16
N LEU A 41 -18.62 -14.70 12.72
CA LEU A 41 -19.54 -14.40 11.63
C LEU A 41 -20.86 -13.95 12.24
N ALA A 42 -21.33 -12.78 11.84
CA ALA A 42 -22.67 -12.31 12.17
C ALA A 42 -23.50 -12.19 10.89
N CYS A 43 -24.75 -12.66 10.95
CA CYS A 43 -25.69 -12.56 9.83
C CYS A 43 -26.87 -11.69 10.24
N ASP A 44 -27.19 -10.70 9.41
CA ASP A 44 -28.40 -9.92 9.51
C ASP A 44 -29.54 -10.62 8.75
N THR A 45 -30.62 -10.94 9.45
CA THR A 45 -31.77 -11.69 8.93
C THR A 45 -32.96 -10.76 8.67
N MET A 46 -33.90 -11.16 7.80
CA MET A 46 -35.11 -10.38 7.50
C MET A 46 -35.96 -9.98 8.72
N HIS A 47 -35.75 -10.60 9.89
CA HIS A 47 -36.44 -10.27 11.14
C HIS A 47 -35.62 -9.39 12.10
N GLY A 48 -34.51 -8.81 11.64
CA GLY A 48 -33.67 -7.88 12.42
C GLY A 48 -32.92 -8.53 13.58
N ARG A 49 -32.76 -9.86 13.56
CA ARG A 49 -31.92 -10.58 14.53
C ARG A 49 -30.56 -10.83 13.91
N VAL A 50 -29.54 -10.28 14.56
CA VAL A 50 -28.13 -10.58 14.28
C VAL A 50 -27.79 -11.88 15.00
N GLY A 51 -27.57 -12.95 14.24
CA GLY A 51 -27.04 -14.20 14.78
C GLY A 51 -25.52 -14.17 14.72
N GLU A 52 -24.84 -14.20 15.87
CA GLU A 52 -23.37 -14.26 15.97
C GLU A 52 -22.92 -15.70 16.26
N ARG A 53 -21.87 -16.17 15.58
CA ARG A 53 -21.28 -17.49 15.83
C ARG A 53 -19.76 -17.47 15.71
N ASP A 54 -19.09 -18.12 16.66
CA ASP A 54 -17.64 -18.34 16.65
C ASP A 54 -17.28 -19.41 15.62
N LEU A 55 -16.36 -19.09 14.70
CA LEU A 55 -15.78 -20.07 13.79
C LEU A 55 -14.59 -20.74 14.46
N GLN A 56 -14.73 -22.03 14.75
CA GLN A 56 -13.64 -22.88 15.25
C GLN A 56 -12.47 -22.89 14.25
N GLN A 57 -11.23 -22.90 14.76
CA GLN A 57 -9.99 -22.75 13.96
C GLN A 57 -9.82 -23.81 12.85
N GLU A 58 -10.38 -25.00 13.03
CA GLU A 58 -10.40 -26.09 12.05
C GLU A 58 -11.26 -25.75 10.82
N ASN A 59 -12.38 -25.06 11.04
CA ASN A 59 -13.29 -24.63 9.98
C ASN A 59 -12.72 -23.48 9.15
N VAL A 60 -11.92 -22.59 9.76
CA VAL A 60 -11.24 -21.49 9.06
C VAL A 60 -10.16 -22.01 8.10
N THR A 61 -9.45 -23.06 8.50
CA THR A 61 -8.43 -23.68 7.65
C THR A 61 -9.07 -24.43 6.49
N ALA A 62 -10.11 -25.23 6.75
CA ALA A 62 -10.87 -25.92 5.71
C ALA A 62 -11.55 -24.93 4.73
N LEU A 63 -12.08 -23.82 5.25
CA LEU A 63 -12.65 -22.73 4.47
C LEU A 63 -11.63 -22.10 3.51
N TRP A 64 -10.41 -21.84 3.98
CA TRP A 64 -9.37 -21.28 3.12
C TRP A 64 -8.89 -22.26 2.05
N GLU A 65 -8.79 -23.55 2.37
CA GLU A 65 -8.42 -24.57 1.39
C GLU A 65 -9.52 -24.81 0.35
N ALA A 66 -10.81 -24.74 0.75
CA ALA A 66 -11.93 -24.82 -0.18
C ALA A 66 -11.95 -23.64 -1.17
N MET A 67 -11.67 -22.42 -0.70
CA MET A 67 -11.55 -21.25 -1.59
C MET A 67 -10.38 -21.36 -2.57
N LYS A 68 -9.24 -21.91 -2.14
CA LYS A 68 -8.09 -22.16 -3.03
C LYS A 68 -8.39 -23.23 -4.09
N MET A 69 -9.09 -24.30 -3.71
CA MET A 69 -9.43 -25.39 -4.64
C MET A 69 -10.44 -24.93 -5.70
N LYS A 70 -11.41 -24.09 -5.34
CA LYS A 70 -12.37 -23.51 -6.28
C LYS A 70 -11.69 -22.58 -7.29
N LYS A 71 -10.80 -21.70 -6.82
CA LYS A 71 -9.95 -20.86 -7.69
C LYS A 71 -9.15 -21.69 -8.69
N LYS A 72 -8.55 -22.80 -8.25
CA LYS A 72 -7.79 -23.68 -9.13
C LYS A 72 -8.67 -24.38 -10.18
N ALA A 73 -9.88 -24.81 -9.80
CA ALA A 73 -10.82 -25.45 -10.72
C ALA A 73 -11.35 -24.49 -11.79
N GLU A 74 -11.50 -23.20 -11.46
CA GLU A 74 -11.92 -22.13 -12.40
C GLU A 74 -10.75 -21.74 -13.33
N GLU A 75 -9.51 -21.67 -12.82
CA GLU A 75 -8.30 -21.46 -13.63
C GLU A 75 -8.05 -22.61 -14.63
N ASP A 76 -8.31 -23.87 -14.20
CA ASP A 76 -8.19 -25.05 -15.07
C ASP A 76 -9.30 -25.11 -16.16
N GLU A 77 -10.40 -24.35 -16.03
CA GLU A 77 -11.47 -24.23 -17.05
C GLU A 77 -11.22 -23.09 -18.07
N GLU A 78 -10.41 -22.09 -17.74
CA GLU A 78 -10.10 -20.95 -18.63
C GLU A 78 -8.95 -21.24 -19.63
N ASP A 79 -8.06 -22.17 -19.31
CA ASP A 79 -6.92 -22.55 -20.17
C ASP A 79 -7.31 -23.34 -21.44
N GLU A 80 -8.59 -23.72 -21.63
CA GLU A 80 -9.06 -24.38 -22.86
C GLU A 80 -9.59 -23.41 -23.95
N ASN A 81 -9.66 -22.09 -23.72
CA ASN A 81 -10.35 -21.17 -24.64
C ASN A 81 -9.67 -19.81 -24.93
N ASP A 82 -8.34 -19.72 -25.13
CA ASP A 82 -7.75 -18.47 -25.64
C ASP A 82 -6.60 -18.65 -26.64
N ASP A 83 -6.93 -18.56 -27.94
CA ASP A 83 -6.00 -18.28 -29.04
C ASP A 83 -6.12 -16.78 -29.40
N GLY A 84 -5.24 -15.94 -28.82
CA GLY A 84 -5.20 -14.48 -29.04
C GLY A 84 -3.77 -13.93 -29.22
N PRO A 85 -3.53 -12.94 -30.10
CA PRO A 85 -2.21 -12.73 -30.73
C PRO A 85 -1.22 -11.88 -29.93
N GLN A 86 0.06 -12.25 -30.04
CA GLN A 86 1.24 -11.55 -29.54
C GLN A 86 1.37 -10.12 -30.11
N GLN A 87 1.57 -9.15 -29.22
CA GLN A 87 1.87 -7.76 -29.58
C GLN A 87 3.37 -7.49 -29.43
N SER A 88 3.97 -7.02 -30.53
CA SER A 88 5.39 -6.73 -30.71
C SER A 88 5.80 -5.37 -30.15
N ASP A 89 6.96 -5.33 -29.49
CA ASP A 89 7.65 -4.13 -29.03
C ASP A 89 8.14 -3.24 -30.19
N VAL A 90 7.80 -1.94 -30.16
CA VAL A 90 8.47 -0.89 -30.95
C VAL A 90 8.70 0.35 -30.07
N PRO A 91 9.89 0.98 -30.09
CA PRO A 91 10.20 2.16 -29.28
C PRO A 91 9.63 3.44 -29.93
N VAL A 92 9.05 4.33 -29.12
CA VAL A 92 8.50 5.61 -29.59
C VAL A 92 9.45 6.76 -29.22
N ASP A 93 10.00 7.37 -30.26
CA ASP A 93 10.73 8.64 -30.21
C ASP A 93 9.81 9.81 -29.84
N ALA A 94 10.42 10.80 -29.18
CA ALA A 94 9.78 12.04 -28.74
C ALA A 94 9.38 12.90 -29.94
N ASP A 95 8.07 13.19 -30.07
CA ASP A 95 7.62 14.30 -30.90
C ASP A 95 6.44 15.07 -30.30
N ASN A 96 6.45 16.36 -30.62
CA ASN A 96 5.83 17.48 -29.93
C ASN A 96 4.35 17.63 -30.29
N SER A 97 3.53 16.61 -30.04
CA SER A 97 2.07 16.71 -30.14
C SER A 97 1.50 17.20 -28.82
N GLY A 98 0.63 18.22 -28.84
CA GLY A 98 0.01 18.81 -27.65
C GLY A 98 -1.00 17.90 -26.96
N THR A 99 -0.58 16.72 -26.52
CA THR A 99 -1.35 15.82 -25.65
C THR A 99 -1.59 16.51 -24.31
N ILE A 100 -2.87 16.67 -23.97
CA ILE A 100 -3.29 17.20 -22.67
C ILE A 100 -3.27 16.01 -21.70
N ASP A 101 -2.36 16.06 -20.73
CA ASP A 101 -2.41 15.11 -19.60
C ASP A 101 -3.60 15.48 -18.70
N LEU A 102 -4.44 14.50 -18.38
CA LEU A 102 -5.60 14.67 -17.51
C LEU A 102 -5.37 13.85 -16.24
N HIS A 103 -5.50 14.48 -15.08
CA HIS A 103 -5.36 13.79 -13.80
C HIS A 103 -6.70 13.67 -13.11
N LEU A 104 -7.09 12.43 -12.78
CA LEU A 104 -8.26 12.18 -11.97
C LEU A 104 -7.92 12.29 -10.48
N ILE A 105 -8.64 13.14 -9.76
CA ILE A 105 -8.54 13.36 -8.33
C ILE A 105 -9.72 12.66 -7.64
N SER A 106 -9.40 11.73 -6.76
CA SER A 106 -10.37 11.05 -5.88
C SER A 106 -9.83 10.99 -4.46
N SER A 107 -10.73 10.90 -3.46
CA SER A 107 -10.37 10.72 -2.06
C SER A 107 -9.73 9.35 -1.76
N SER A 108 -9.81 8.40 -2.70
CA SER A 108 -9.18 7.07 -2.65
C SER A 108 -8.42 6.81 -3.95
N GLN A 109 -7.14 6.40 -3.88
CA GLN A 109 -6.41 5.86 -5.03
C GLN A 109 -6.32 4.32 -4.91
N PRO A 110 -6.61 3.56 -5.98
CA PRO A 110 -7.07 4.00 -7.31
C PRO A 110 -8.50 4.58 -7.31
N ALA A 111 -8.81 5.43 -8.29
CA ALA A 111 -10.11 6.08 -8.42
C ALA A 111 -11.18 5.08 -8.92
N SER A 112 -11.66 4.26 -7.99
CA SER A 112 -12.71 3.27 -8.20
C SER A 112 -13.96 3.61 -7.40
N PHE A 113 -15.10 3.13 -7.89
CA PHE A 113 -16.38 3.22 -7.22
C PHE A 113 -17.11 1.86 -7.26
N PRO A 114 -17.33 1.19 -6.12
CA PRO A 114 -18.00 -0.11 -6.10
C PRO A 114 -19.48 0.04 -6.47
N VAL A 115 -19.97 -0.87 -7.31
CA VAL A 115 -21.37 -0.90 -7.81
C VAL A 115 -22.03 -2.28 -7.69
N SER A 116 -21.41 -3.25 -7.02
CA SER A 116 -22.07 -4.52 -6.68
C SER A 116 -23.42 -4.26 -5.97
N GLY A 117 -24.47 -4.96 -6.40
CA GLY A 117 -25.83 -4.82 -5.85
C GLY A 117 -26.61 -3.58 -6.29
N MET A 118 -26.01 -2.69 -7.09
CA MET A 118 -26.66 -1.46 -7.53
C MET A 118 -27.64 -1.71 -8.68
N ARG A 119 -28.80 -1.05 -8.63
CA ARG A 119 -29.82 -1.08 -9.69
C ARG A 119 -29.48 -0.13 -10.82
N ASP A 120 -28.91 1.03 -10.49
CA ASP A 120 -28.59 2.06 -11.46
C ASP A 120 -27.37 2.86 -11.02
N CYS A 121 -26.57 3.34 -11.97
CA CYS A 121 -25.36 4.11 -11.71
C CYS A 121 -25.22 5.24 -12.73
N HIS A 122 -25.13 6.47 -12.23
CA HIS A 122 -25.10 7.69 -13.04
C HIS A 122 -23.91 8.57 -12.69
N ILE A 123 -23.31 9.18 -13.69
CA ILE A 123 -22.31 10.23 -13.58
C ILE A 123 -23.00 11.56 -13.88
N ARG A 124 -22.91 12.49 -12.94
CA ARG A 124 -23.50 13.82 -13.08
C ARG A 124 -22.44 14.90 -12.84
N PRO A 125 -22.30 15.88 -13.75
CA PRO A 125 -21.43 17.02 -13.53
C PRO A 125 -21.94 17.82 -12.34
N LEU A 126 -21.02 18.24 -11.48
CA LEU A 126 -21.29 19.23 -10.46
C LEU A 126 -21.00 20.59 -11.10
N GLY A 127 -22.03 21.20 -11.69
CA GLY A 127 -21.92 22.52 -12.35
C GLY A 127 -21.12 23.51 -11.49
N GLN A 128 -20.22 24.28 -12.10
CA GLN A 128 -19.28 25.08 -11.32
C GLN A 128 -19.92 26.34 -10.73
N SER A 129 -19.59 26.58 -9.47
CA SER A 129 -19.54 27.90 -8.82
C SER A 129 -18.55 28.89 -9.46
N ASN A 130 -17.96 28.59 -10.63
CA ASN A 130 -16.90 29.33 -11.31
C ASN A 130 -16.99 29.31 -12.86
N GLY A 131 -18.16 29.03 -13.45
CA GLY A 131 -18.49 29.51 -14.80
C GLY A 131 -18.11 28.64 -16.01
N SER A 132 -17.87 27.33 -15.84
CA SER A 132 -17.89 26.39 -16.99
C SER A 132 -18.96 25.31 -16.77
N ASP A 133 -20.05 25.39 -17.53
CA ASP A 133 -21.09 24.36 -17.59
C ASP A 133 -20.62 23.25 -18.53
N VAL A 134 -20.04 22.19 -17.96
CA VAL A 134 -19.70 21.01 -18.74
C VAL A 134 -20.87 20.05 -18.72
N SER A 135 -21.40 19.75 -19.91
CA SER A 135 -22.53 18.83 -20.05
C SER A 135 -22.14 17.41 -19.68
N THR A 136 -23.12 16.64 -19.21
CA THR A 136 -22.95 15.20 -18.92
C THR A 136 -22.34 14.45 -20.10
N GLN A 137 -22.76 14.78 -21.32
CA GLN A 137 -22.24 14.20 -22.55
C GLN A 137 -20.72 14.41 -22.73
N VAL A 138 -20.22 15.63 -22.45
CA VAL A 138 -18.78 15.93 -22.55
C VAL A 138 -17.99 15.18 -21.48
N LEU A 139 -18.51 15.12 -20.25
CA LEU A 139 -17.90 14.37 -19.15
C LEU A 139 -17.87 12.86 -19.43
N CYS A 140 -18.92 12.31 -20.01
CA CYS A 140 -18.98 10.89 -20.36
C CYS A 140 -18.07 10.53 -21.52
N LYS A 141 -17.95 11.41 -22.51
CA LYS A 141 -16.94 11.26 -23.56
C LYS A 141 -15.51 11.31 -23.01
N LEU A 142 -15.25 12.18 -22.03
CA LEU A 142 -13.96 12.31 -21.36
C LEU A 142 -13.57 11.04 -20.60
N LEU A 143 -14.53 10.39 -19.94
CA LEU A 143 -14.26 9.23 -19.07
C LEU A 143 -14.41 7.88 -19.80
N GLY A 144 -15.14 7.83 -20.91
CA GLY A 144 -15.32 6.59 -21.69
C GLY A 144 -16.12 5.48 -20.98
N VAL A 145 -16.84 5.81 -19.89
CA VAL A 145 -17.54 4.80 -19.06
C VAL A 145 -19.06 5.00 -18.96
N CYS A 146 -19.59 6.11 -19.48
CA CYS A 146 -21.02 6.43 -19.43
C CYS A 146 -21.57 6.93 -20.76
N ASP A 147 -22.90 6.86 -20.92
CA ASP A 147 -23.60 7.37 -22.09
C ASP A 147 -23.87 8.89 -22.02
N GLU A 148 -24.52 9.45 -23.04
CA GLU A 148 -24.80 10.89 -23.09
C GLU A 148 -25.75 11.41 -21.99
N HIS A 149 -26.47 10.51 -21.31
CA HIS A 149 -27.34 10.81 -20.19
C HIS A 149 -26.66 10.62 -18.83
N GLY A 150 -25.41 10.15 -18.81
CA GLY A 150 -24.66 9.93 -17.58
C GLY A 150 -24.74 8.49 -17.09
N LYS A 151 -25.49 7.60 -17.72
CA LYS A 151 -25.64 6.23 -17.24
C LYS A 151 -24.35 5.45 -17.50
N VAL A 152 -23.80 4.86 -16.44
CA VAL A 152 -22.58 4.06 -16.52
C VAL A 152 -22.88 2.73 -17.20
N HIS A 153 -22.10 2.41 -18.23
CA HIS A 153 -22.21 1.14 -18.98
C HIS A 153 -20.96 0.27 -18.87
N LEU A 154 -19.79 0.86 -18.58
CA LEU A 154 -18.54 0.11 -18.41
C LEU A 154 -18.26 -0.14 -16.93
N HIS A 155 -18.16 -1.40 -16.56
CA HIS A 155 -17.76 -1.86 -15.23
C HIS A 155 -16.64 -2.90 -15.35
N ARG A 156 -15.85 -3.04 -14.29
CA ARG A 156 -14.88 -4.12 -14.13
C ARG A 156 -15.30 -4.98 -12.95
N GLU A 157 -15.01 -6.26 -13.04
CA GLU A 157 -15.20 -7.21 -11.97
C GLU A 157 -13.83 -7.61 -11.42
N THR A 158 -13.68 -7.65 -10.10
CA THR A 158 -12.45 -8.18 -9.48
C THR A 158 -12.46 -9.71 -9.53
N GLU A 159 -11.30 -10.34 -9.29
CA GLU A 159 -11.18 -11.78 -9.04
C GLU A 159 -12.08 -12.30 -7.89
N TYR A 160 -12.73 -11.41 -7.14
CA TYR A 160 -13.59 -11.72 -6.00
C TYR A 160 -15.09 -11.40 -6.26
N GLY A 161 -15.47 -11.10 -7.50
CA GLY A 161 -16.85 -10.80 -7.90
C GLY A 161 -17.32 -9.39 -7.53
N GLU A 162 -16.41 -8.51 -7.11
CA GLU A 162 -16.76 -7.11 -6.84
C GLU A 162 -16.82 -6.34 -8.15
N VAL A 163 -17.99 -5.81 -8.47
CA VAL A 163 -18.20 -4.97 -9.65
C VAL A 163 -17.92 -3.53 -9.26
N TYR A 164 -17.05 -2.86 -10.00
CA TYR A 164 -16.69 -1.47 -9.78
C TYR A 164 -16.57 -0.69 -11.09
N VAL A 165 -16.78 0.61 -10.99
CA VAL A 165 -16.51 1.56 -12.08
C VAL A 165 -15.07 2.04 -11.91
N HIS A 166 -14.23 1.73 -12.90
CA HIS A 166 -12.89 2.29 -12.99
C HIS A 166 -12.96 3.59 -13.79
N LEU A 167 -12.58 4.70 -13.16
CA LEU A 167 -12.61 6.00 -13.81
C LEU A 167 -11.20 6.35 -14.29
N GLU A 168 -11.03 6.49 -15.60
CA GLU A 168 -9.79 6.92 -16.22
C GLU A 168 -10.13 7.86 -17.39
N PRO A 169 -9.53 9.07 -17.47
CA PRO A 169 -9.74 9.94 -18.62
C PRO A 169 -9.19 9.31 -19.90
N VAL A 170 -9.97 9.32 -20.97
CA VAL A 170 -9.53 8.84 -22.28
C VAL A 170 -8.53 9.84 -22.87
N HIS A 171 -7.36 9.36 -23.28
CA HIS A 171 -6.36 10.16 -23.98
C HIS A 171 -6.74 10.38 -25.45
N GLU A 172 -7.73 11.23 -25.71
CA GLU A 172 -8.13 11.63 -27.07
C GLU A 172 -7.64 13.03 -27.45
N ASN A 173 -7.03 13.16 -28.63
CA ASN A 173 -6.52 14.43 -29.19
C ASN A 173 -7.61 15.50 -29.49
N ARG A 174 -8.88 15.19 -29.26
CA ARG A 174 -10.04 16.05 -29.63
C ARG A 174 -10.93 16.43 -28.44
N LEU A 175 -10.44 16.30 -27.21
CA LEU A 175 -11.21 16.74 -26.05
C LEU A 175 -11.21 18.28 -25.94
N PRO A 176 -12.33 18.90 -25.53
CA PRO A 176 -12.37 20.34 -25.28
C PRO A 176 -11.30 20.74 -24.26
N ARG A 177 -10.63 21.88 -24.49
CA ARG A 177 -9.72 22.44 -23.48
C ARG A 177 -10.55 23.02 -22.35
N PHE A 178 -10.33 22.50 -21.14
CA PHE A 178 -10.92 23.05 -19.93
C PHE A 178 -9.88 23.92 -19.21
N GLU A 179 -10.23 25.16 -18.88
CA GLU A 179 -9.37 26.06 -18.10
C GLU A 179 -9.46 25.81 -16.58
N HIS A 180 -10.46 25.04 -16.14
CA HIS A 180 -10.80 24.82 -14.73
C HIS A 180 -11.05 23.35 -14.41
N ASP A 181 -10.99 23.01 -13.12
CA ASP A 181 -11.19 21.65 -12.61
C ASP A 181 -12.63 21.18 -12.86
N LEU A 182 -12.77 20.01 -13.46
CA LEU A 182 -14.06 19.41 -13.77
C LEU A 182 -14.55 18.58 -12.60
N HIS A 183 -15.52 19.09 -11.84
CA HIS A 183 -16.10 18.36 -10.71
C HIS A 183 -17.32 17.54 -11.14
N PHE A 184 -17.43 16.32 -10.62
CA PHE A 184 -18.56 15.46 -10.90
C PHE A 184 -18.81 14.47 -9.77
N GLU A 185 -19.97 13.83 -9.79
CA GLU A 185 -20.33 12.76 -8.87
C GLU A 185 -20.71 11.50 -9.62
N VAL A 186 -20.33 10.36 -9.05
CA VAL A 186 -20.93 9.06 -9.36
C VAL A 186 -22.01 8.80 -8.33
N VAL A 187 -23.21 8.46 -8.80
CA VAL A 187 -24.41 8.22 -8.02
C VAL A 187 -24.89 6.82 -8.33
N ALA A 188 -24.83 5.92 -7.37
CA ALA A 188 -25.44 4.61 -7.49
C ALA A 188 -26.70 4.54 -6.63
N THR A 189 -27.74 3.94 -7.20
CA THR A 189 -28.99 3.62 -6.52
C THR A 189 -29.04 2.12 -6.30
N HIS A 190 -29.17 1.72 -5.04
CA HIS A 190 -29.30 0.33 -4.63
C HIS A 190 -30.71 -0.21 -4.94
N ARG A 191 -30.87 -1.54 -4.96
CA ARG A 191 -32.18 -2.17 -5.26
C ARG A 191 -33.27 -1.81 -4.25
N ASP A 192 -32.89 -1.54 -3.01
CA ASP A 192 -33.78 -1.09 -1.92
C ASP A 192 -34.09 0.42 -1.96
N GLY A 193 -33.55 1.16 -2.93
CA GLY A 193 -33.72 2.60 -3.07
C GLY A 193 -32.70 3.46 -2.32
N GLY A 194 -31.73 2.86 -1.63
CA GLY A 194 -30.60 3.58 -1.03
C GLY A 194 -29.73 4.27 -2.10
N ILE A 195 -29.21 5.46 -1.81
CA ILE A 195 -28.37 6.22 -2.76
C ILE A 195 -26.97 6.40 -2.18
N ILE A 196 -25.95 6.00 -2.95
CA ILE A 196 -24.53 6.25 -2.65
C ILE A 196 -24.02 7.28 -3.64
N THR A 197 -23.37 8.32 -3.14
CA THR A 197 -22.78 9.38 -3.97
C THR A 197 -21.31 9.55 -3.62
N LYS A 198 -20.44 9.61 -4.63
CA LYS A 198 -19.01 9.91 -4.47
C LYS A 198 -18.57 10.98 -5.45
N GLY A 199 -17.92 12.02 -4.92
CA GLY A 199 -17.38 13.13 -5.72
C GLY A 199 -15.99 12.84 -6.28
N PHE A 200 -15.75 13.36 -7.48
CA PHE A 200 -14.51 13.25 -8.23
C PHE A 200 -14.18 14.59 -8.90
N ALA A 201 -12.92 14.77 -9.31
CA ALA A 201 -12.54 15.88 -10.16
C ALA A 201 -11.52 15.48 -11.24
N VAL A 202 -11.63 16.03 -12.44
CA VAL A 202 -10.57 15.97 -13.46
C VAL A 202 -9.82 17.30 -13.48
N GLU A 203 -8.51 17.27 -13.22
CA GLU A 203 -7.63 18.44 -13.29
C GLU A 203 -6.94 18.48 -14.67
N PRO A 204 -7.12 19.56 -15.46
CA PRO A 204 -6.34 19.76 -16.69
C PRO A 204 -4.89 20.13 -16.35
N SER A 205 -3.92 19.44 -16.98
CA SER A 205 -2.47 19.62 -16.77
C SER A 205 -1.93 21.04 -17.01
N HIS A 206 -2.72 21.95 -17.58
CA HIS A 206 -2.33 23.35 -17.81
C HIS A 206 -2.32 24.23 -16.57
N ARG A 207 -2.77 23.76 -15.40
CA ARG A 207 -2.25 24.34 -14.16
C ARG A 207 -0.79 23.93 -14.09
N VAL A 208 0.09 24.85 -14.47
CA VAL A 208 1.42 24.94 -13.88
C VAL A 208 1.18 24.93 -12.38
N LYS A 209 1.24 23.73 -11.77
CA LYS A 209 1.28 23.59 -10.31
C LYS A 209 2.33 24.59 -9.93
N ARG A 210 1.94 25.67 -9.24
CA ARG A 210 2.90 26.62 -8.68
C ARG A 210 3.89 25.72 -7.99
N GLN A 211 5.08 25.56 -8.57
CA GLN A 211 6.10 24.67 -8.07
C GLN A 211 6.52 25.34 -6.77
N SER A 212 5.83 25.02 -5.68
CA SER A 212 6.44 25.14 -4.37
C SER A 212 7.62 24.17 -4.47
N SER A 213 8.81 24.73 -4.67
CA SER A 213 10.02 23.93 -4.81
C SER A 213 10.11 23.02 -3.60
N TYR A 214 10.23 21.72 -3.86
CA TYR A 214 10.50 20.79 -2.79
C TYR A 214 11.92 21.03 -2.31
N THR A 215 12.10 21.17 -0.99
CA THR A 215 13.42 20.99 -0.39
C THR A 215 13.63 19.49 -0.18
N ILE A 216 14.67 18.93 -0.80
CA ILE A 216 14.98 17.49 -0.75
C ILE A 216 16.18 17.26 0.17
N TYR A 217 16.07 16.25 1.01
CA TYR A 217 17.13 15.74 1.88
C TYR A 217 17.35 14.27 1.56
N SER A 218 18.59 13.81 1.65
CA SER A 218 18.95 12.43 1.34
C SER A 218 20.19 11.98 2.10
N ILE A 219 20.30 10.66 2.27
CA ILE A 219 21.55 9.99 2.61
C ILE A 219 22.61 10.25 1.54
N ASP A 220 23.87 10.09 1.90
CA ASP A 220 24.97 10.16 0.95
C ASP A 220 25.00 8.90 0.06
N ASP A 221 25.73 8.93 -1.05
CA ASP A 221 26.02 7.74 -1.86
C ASP A 221 24.81 6.83 -2.19
N ARG A 222 23.63 7.41 -2.45
CA ARG A 222 22.36 6.66 -2.63
C ARG A 222 22.44 5.45 -3.57
N ALA A 223 23.27 5.52 -4.61
CA ALA A 223 23.49 4.42 -5.56
C ALA A 223 24.15 3.16 -4.95
N LEU A 224 24.61 3.24 -3.70
CA LEU A 224 25.13 2.10 -2.95
C LEU A 224 24.06 1.40 -2.10
N MET A 225 22.86 1.96 -1.97
CA MET A 225 21.74 1.31 -1.28
C MET A 225 21.34 0.05 -2.07
N PRO A 226 21.43 -1.15 -1.48
CA PRO A 226 21.02 -2.37 -2.16
C PRO A 226 19.49 -2.52 -2.16
N ASP A 227 18.98 -3.20 -3.17
CA ASP A 227 17.55 -3.48 -3.34
C ASP A 227 17.32 -4.99 -3.13
N TYR A 228 17.41 -5.41 -1.88
CA TYR A 228 17.13 -6.79 -1.49
C TYR A 228 15.63 -7.10 -1.58
N SER A 229 15.31 -8.39 -1.71
CA SER A 229 13.93 -8.88 -1.78
C SER A 229 13.62 -9.81 -0.62
N GLN A 230 12.34 -9.87 -0.23
CA GLN A 230 11.83 -11.01 0.51
C GLN A 230 11.91 -12.30 -0.33
N PHE A 231 12.07 -13.43 0.33
CA PHE A 231 12.13 -14.77 -0.27
C PHE A 231 11.54 -15.80 0.70
N LYS A 232 11.22 -17.00 0.17
CA LYS A 232 10.69 -18.11 0.96
C LYS A 232 11.71 -18.60 1.98
N TYR A 233 11.33 -18.59 3.25
CA TYR A 233 12.11 -19.04 4.40
C TYR A 233 11.23 -19.98 5.26
N GLY A 234 11.52 -21.28 5.17
CA GLY A 234 10.65 -22.31 5.73
C GLY A 234 9.27 -22.31 5.05
N LYS A 235 8.20 -22.20 5.85
CA LYS A 235 6.81 -22.18 5.36
C LYS A 235 6.33 -20.79 4.92
N CYS A 236 7.14 -19.74 5.12
CA CYS A 236 6.68 -18.35 5.06
C CYS A 236 7.70 -17.46 4.35
N GLN A 237 7.39 -16.18 4.14
CA GLN A 237 8.40 -15.20 3.69
C GLN A 237 9.38 -14.88 4.83
N VAL A 238 10.60 -14.49 4.48
CA VAL A 238 11.64 -14.10 5.47
C VAL A 238 11.28 -12.83 6.27
N GLY A 239 10.34 -12.03 5.77
CA GLY A 239 9.81 -10.84 6.44
C GLY A 239 10.52 -9.54 6.06
N CYS A 240 9.76 -8.45 6.09
CA CYS A 240 10.21 -7.12 5.68
C CYS A 240 11.21 -6.48 6.66
N GLY A 241 11.11 -6.77 7.96
CA GLY A 241 12.03 -6.27 8.99
C GLY A 241 13.49 -6.71 8.77
N PRO A 242 13.75 -8.02 8.66
CA PRO A 242 15.09 -8.54 8.36
C PRO A 242 15.66 -8.02 7.03
N VAL A 243 14.83 -7.92 5.99
CA VAL A 243 15.24 -7.37 4.70
C VAL A 243 15.62 -5.89 4.82
N ALA A 244 14.83 -5.08 5.52
CA ALA A 244 15.11 -3.65 5.69
C ALA A 244 16.41 -3.41 6.47
N TRP A 245 16.71 -4.22 7.50
CA TRP A 245 18.00 -4.16 8.20
C TRP A 245 19.15 -4.60 7.31
N ALA A 246 18.98 -5.69 6.56
CA ALA A 246 19.99 -6.11 5.60
C ALA A 246 20.31 -5.01 4.59
N GLN A 247 19.31 -4.26 4.11
CA GLN A 247 19.54 -3.15 3.19
C GLN A 247 20.41 -2.05 3.82
N ILE A 248 20.14 -1.66 5.06
CA ILE A 248 20.97 -0.67 5.78
C ILE A 248 22.40 -1.20 5.99
N PHE A 249 22.56 -2.43 6.46
CA PHE A 249 23.88 -3.01 6.70
C PHE A 249 24.66 -3.20 5.41
N GLY A 250 24.01 -3.64 4.32
CA GLY A 250 24.61 -3.75 3.00
C GLY A 250 24.99 -2.38 2.43
N TYR A 251 24.21 -1.33 2.65
CA TYR A 251 24.58 0.03 2.27
C TYR A 251 25.84 0.51 3.00
N TYR A 252 25.91 0.29 4.32
CA TYR A 252 27.05 0.64 5.15
C TYR A 252 28.33 -0.12 4.75
N ASP A 253 28.22 -1.44 4.59
CA ASP A 253 29.29 -2.30 4.10
C ASP A 253 29.84 -1.84 2.74
N ARG A 254 28.94 -1.58 1.79
CA ARG A 254 29.29 -1.11 0.45
C ARG A 254 29.97 0.26 0.47
N ARG A 255 29.59 1.13 1.40
CA ARG A 255 30.23 2.43 1.62
C ARG A 255 31.64 2.28 2.16
N ALA A 256 31.83 1.45 3.18
CA ALA A 256 33.15 1.17 3.76
C ALA A 256 34.11 0.63 2.68
N HIS A 257 33.68 -0.38 1.90
CA HIS A 257 34.46 -0.93 0.79
C HIS A 257 34.74 0.06 -0.35
N ALA A 258 33.88 1.05 -0.55
CA ALA A 258 34.11 2.12 -1.52
C ALA A 258 35.04 3.23 -0.99
N GLY A 259 35.56 3.08 0.24
CA GLY A 259 36.34 4.12 0.92
C GLY A 259 35.51 5.36 1.28
N ARG A 260 34.18 5.21 1.40
CA ARG A 260 33.25 6.32 1.66
C ARG A 260 32.73 6.26 3.09
N GLY A 261 33.19 7.19 3.93
CA GLY A 261 32.78 7.28 5.34
C GLY A 261 33.69 6.46 6.25
N SER A 262 34.65 7.14 6.89
CA SER A 262 35.69 6.54 7.73
C SER A 262 35.20 5.87 9.02
N SER A 263 33.91 6.00 9.34
CA SER A 263 33.32 5.52 10.59
C SER A 263 32.50 4.25 10.40
N VAL A 264 32.36 3.72 9.18
CA VAL A 264 31.54 2.54 8.88
C VAL A 264 32.43 1.31 8.69
N SER A 265 32.03 0.16 9.22
CA SER A 265 32.79 -1.09 9.08
C SER A 265 32.47 -1.81 7.77
N ASP A 266 33.52 -2.33 7.12
CA ASP A 266 33.49 -3.31 6.02
C ASP A 266 33.31 -4.76 6.50
N ALA A 267 33.15 -4.97 7.81
CA ALA A 267 32.93 -6.29 8.40
C ALA A 267 31.44 -6.61 8.66
N LEU A 268 30.53 -5.77 8.14
CA LEU A 268 29.08 -5.92 8.29
C LEU A 268 28.54 -7.10 7.48
N TYR A 269 29.07 -7.31 6.27
CA TYR A 269 28.92 -8.53 5.49
C TYR A 269 30.30 -9.19 5.34
N ARG A 270 30.36 -10.52 5.35
CA ARG A 270 31.63 -11.25 5.37
C ARG A 270 31.68 -12.39 4.37
N CYS A 271 32.87 -12.88 4.08
CA CYS A 271 33.09 -13.90 3.04
C CYS A 271 32.58 -15.31 3.38
N GLY A 272 32.20 -15.57 4.62
CA GLY A 272 31.66 -16.84 5.08
C GLY A 272 30.38 -17.23 4.36
N THR A 273 30.02 -18.51 4.46
CA THR A 273 28.94 -19.11 3.64
C THR A 273 27.55 -18.53 3.88
N ASP A 274 27.35 -17.82 4.98
CA ASP A 274 26.11 -17.16 5.39
C ASP A 274 26.23 -15.62 5.44
N GLY A 275 27.37 -15.05 5.03
CA GLY A 275 27.63 -13.62 5.09
C GLY A 275 27.95 -13.08 6.49
N THR A 276 28.01 -13.92 7.53
CA THR A 276 28.13 -13.46 8.93
C THR A 276 29.50 -13.71 9.57
N THR A 277 30.32 -14.58 8.95
CA THR A 277 31.63 -15.05 9.42
C THR A 277 32.68 -14.94 8.29
N GLY A 278 33.95 -15.25 8.56
CA GLY A 278 35.03 -15.15 7.57
C GLY A 278 35.66 -13.76 7.49
N SER A 279 36.44 -13.51 6.42
CA SER A 279 37.08 -12.21 6.20
C SER A 279 36.07 -11.12 5.85
N ASP A 280 36.45 -9.88 6.15
CA ASP A 280 35.78 -8.62 5.80
C ASP A 280 36.05 -8.16 4.36
N SER A 281 36.85 -8.89 3.58
CA SER A 281 37.17 -8.53 2.20
C SER A 281 35.99 -8.64 1.21
N CYS A 282 34.85 -9.18 1.62
CA CYS A 282 33.69 -9.39 0.75
C CYS A 282 32.67 -8.29 0.93
N GLN A 283 32.43 -7.55 -0.15
CA GLN A 283 31.38 -6.54 -0.20
C GLN A 283 29.99 -7.18 -0.33
N ALA A 284 29.00 -6.61 0.38
CA ALA A 284 27.60 -6.96 0.25
C ALA A 284 27.09 -6.75 -1.18
N PRO A 285 26.38 -7.71 -1.79
CA PRO A 285 25.87 -7.60 -3.16
C PRO A 285 24.79 -6.50 -3.27
N ARG A 286 24.49 -6.05 -4.50
CA ARG A 286 23.39 -5.08 -4.73
C ARG A 286 22.00 -5.70 -4.64
N TYR A 287 21.91 -7.00 -4.94
CA TYR A 287 20.69 -7.79 -4.97
C TYR A 287 20.90 -9.09 -4.18
N ASN A 288 19.83 -9.84 -3.97
CA ASN A 288 19.93 -11.13 -3.28
C ASN A 288 20.78 -12.12 -4.07
N ASP A 289 21.75 -12.73 -3.41
CA ASP A 289 22.35 -13.99 -3.80
C ASP A 289 22.12 -15.04 -2.69
N GLY A 290 22.56 -16.28 -2.90
CA GLY A 290 22.38 -17.34 -1.91
C GLY A 290 23.06 -17.08 -0.55
N ARG A 291 24.11 -16.25 -0.50
CA ARG A 291 24.80 -15.89 0.76
C ARG A 291 24.04 -14.77 1.47
N MET A 292 23.58 -13.75 0.76
CA MET A 292 22.74 -12.68 1.28
C MET A 292 21.39 -13.21 1.78
N GLN A 293 20.79 -14.19 1.10
CA GLN A 293 19.58 -14.83 1.61
C GLN A 293 19.82 -15.50 2.97
N LYS A 294 20.94 -16.20 3.16
CA LYS A 294 21.31 -16.76 4.47
C LYS A 294 21.57 -15.67 5.51
N TYR A 295 22.21 -14.58 5.12
CA TYR A 295 22.43 -13.41 5.98
C TYR A 295 21.11 -12.81 6.47
N ILE A 296 20.16 -12.58 5.57
CA ILE A 296 18.81 -12.10 5.88
C ILE A 296 18.08 -13.14 6.77
N GLY A 297 18.24 -14.43 6.50
CA GLY A 297 17.73 -15.51 7.35
C GLY A 297 18.28 -15.44 8.78
N LYS A 298 19.57 -15.10 8.95
CA LYS A 298 20.15 -14.89 10.28
C LYS A 298 19.53 -13.68 10.99
N LEU A 299 19.28 -12.60 10.27
CA LEU A 299 18.58 -11.43 10.82
C LEU A 299 17.13 -11.76 11.20
N ASN A 300 16.45 -12.62 10.44
CA ASN A 300 15.14 -13.15 10.78
C ASN A 300 15.15 -13.83 12.15
N ASP A 301 16.12 -14.72 12.39
CA ASP A 301 16.29 -15.40 13.68
C ASP A 301 16.60 -14.42 14.81
N VAL A 302 17.52 -13.47 14.58
CA VAL A 302 17.93 -12.44 15.55
C VAL A 302 16.73 -11.59 15.99
N MET A 303 15.93 -11.14 15.03
CA MET A 303 14.74 -10.32 15.28
C MET A 303 13.54 -11.13 15.76
N ARG A 304 13.68 -12.46 15.84
CA ARG A 304 12.62 -13.40 16.20
C ARG A 304 11.36 -13.15 15.38
N THR A 305 11.57 -12.98 14.07
CA THR A 305 10.51 -12.85 13.08
C THR A 305 9.73 -14.16 13.05
N PHE A 306 8.41 -14.09 13.00
CA PHE A 306 7.54 -15.25 13.08
C PHE A 306 6.64 -15.34 11.85
N CYS A 307 6.09 -16.51 11.60
CA CYS A 307 5.16 -16.69 10.50
C CYS A 307 3.75 -16.27 10.90
N LEU A 308 3.12 -15.43 10.08
CA LEU A 308 1.71 -15.07 10.18
C LEU A 308 1.09 -15.11 8.78
N ALA A 309 0.12 -16.01 8.55
CA ALA A 309 -0.54 -16.17 7.26
C ALA A 309 0.42 -16.33 6.05
N GLY A 310 1.49 -17.12 6.22
CA GLY A 310 2.50 -17.33 5.17
C GLY A 310 3.48 -16.16 4.98
N GLN A 311 3.31 -15.06 5.71
CA GLN A 311 4.20 -13.89 5.70
C GLN A 311 5.15 -13.92 6.91
N GLY A 312 6.35 -13.35 6.73
CA GLY A 312 7.27 -13.11 7.83
C GLY A 312 6.91 -11.80 8.53
N ALA A 313 6.46 -11.90 9.78
CA ALA A 313 6.06 -10.76 10.59
C ALA A 313 7.09 -10.52 11.71
N THR A 314 7.47 -9.25 11.89
CA THR A 314 8.31 -8.82 13.01
C THR A 314 7.53 -7.83 13.85
N TYR A 315 7.58 -7.95 15.18
CA TYR A 315 7.00 -6.92 16.03
C TYR A 315 7.84 -5.64 15.94
N GLN A 316 7.17 -4.49 15.85
CA GLN A 316 7.82 -3.18 15.88
C GLN A 316 8.74 -2.98 17.11
N SER A 317 8.43 -3.61 18.25
CA SER A 317 9.22 -3.56 19.48
C SER A 317 10.40 -4.54 19.53
N ARG A 318 10.66 -5.27 18.44
CA ARG A 318 11.82 -6.17 18.26
C ARG A 318 12.73 -5.69 17.14
N MET A 319 12.41 -4.56 16.52
CA MET A 319 13.23 -4.01 15.44
C MET A 319 14.61 -3.57 15.94
N ASP A 320 14.80 -3.40 17.25
CA ASP A 320 16.07 -3.16 17.94
C ASP A 320 16.81 -4.44 18.38
N ASP A 321 16.22 -5.63 18.28
CA ASP A 321 16.90 -6.90 18.65
C ASP A 321 18.17 -7.15 17.81
N VAL A 322 18.33 -6.46 16.66
CA VAL A 322 19.54 -6.50 15.82
C VAL A 322 20.74 -5.76 16.43
N GLU A 323 20.57 -5.00 17.51
CA GLU A 323 21.63 -4.16 18.08
C GLU A 323 22.90 -4.94 18.39
N GLY A 324 22.77 -6.10 19.05
CA GLY A 324 23.92 -6.96 19.37
C GLY A 324 24.60 -7.51 18.11
N PHE A 325 23.82 -7.86 17.08
CA PHE A 325 24.35 -8.32 15.80
C PHE A 325 25.13 -7.22 15.08
N TYR A 326 24.62 -5.99 15.11
CA TYR A 326 25.25 -4.83 14.51
C TYR A 326 26.52 -4.39 15.26
N LYS A 327 26.45 -4.22 16.59
CA LYS A 327 27.61 -3.88 17.45
C LYS A 327 28.76 -4.87 17.32
N GLY A 328 28.46 -6.16 17.20
CA GLY A 328 29.47 -7.20 17.00
C GLY A 328 30.27 -7.08 15.69
N ARG A 329 29.81 -6.25 14.73
CA ARG A 329 30.45 -6.04 13.43
C ARG A 329 30.92 -4.61 13.22
N GLN A 330 30.10 -3.64 13.60
CA GLN A 330 30.43 -2.22 13.54
C GLN A 330 31.45 -1.80 14.61
N GLY A 331 31.52 -2.54 15.72
CA GLY A 331 32.30 -2.17 16.90
C GLY A 331 31.48 -1.41 17.94
N SER A 332 32.14 -0.97 19.01
CA SER A 332 31.48 -0.37 20.19
C SER A 332 30.83 0.98 19.94
N SER A 333 31.13 1.67 18.84
CA SER A 333 30.45 2.93 18.45
C SER A 333 29.11 2.70 17.76
N GLY A 334 28.85 1.49 17.26
CA GLY A 334 27.60 1.15 16.61
C GLY A 334 26.44 1.21 17.60
N ASP A 335 25.34 1.87 17.23
CA ASP A 335 24.14 1.97 18.07
C ASP A 335 22.87 1.77 17.23
N VAL A 336 21.85 1.16 17.81
CA VAL A 336 20.54 0.99 17.15
C VAL A 336 19.50 1.74 17.95
N ILE A 337 18.83 2.71 17.30
CA ILE A 337 17.80 3.50 17.95
C ILE A 337 16.45 3.15 17.33
N LEU A 338 15.52 2.75 18.20
CA LEU A 338 14.12 2.50 17.87
C LEU A 338 13.21 3.59 18.44
N LYS A 339 12.36 4.16 17.59
CA LYS A 339 11.28 5.08 17.94
C LYS A 339 9.95 4.42 17.60
N THR A 340 9.20 4.04 18.63
CA THR A 340 7.85 3.51 18.49
C THR A 340 6.96 4.04 19.61
N ARG A 341 5.66 4.17 19.33
CA ARG A 341 4.65 4.36 20.36
C ARG A 341 3.83 3.08 20.42
N SER A 342 4.27 2.15 21.27
CA SER A 342 3.51 0.94 21.59
C SER A 342 2.94 1.05 22.98
N PHE A 343 1.62 1.15 23.10
CA PHE A 343 0.91 0.81 24.33
C PHE A 343 0.72 -0.72 24.36
N PHE A 344 0.48 -1.32 25.54
CA PHE A 344 0.37 -2.79 25.69
C PHE A 344 -0.58 -3.43 24.66
N LEU A 345 -1.65 -2.73 24.26
CA LEU A 345 -2.66 -3.18 23.31
C LEU A 345 -2.36 -2.91 21.82
N THR A 346 -1.30 -2.16 21.46
CA THR A 346 -1.03 -1.73 20.06
C THR A 346 0.27 -2.29 19.44
N ARG A 347 0.86 -3.31 20.06
CA ARG A 347 2.16 -3.90 19.65
C ARG A 347 2.22 -4.46 18.22
N LEU A 348 1.07 -4.70 17.59
CA LEU A 348 0.93 -5.21 16.21
C LEU A 348 0.38 -4.19 15.21
N VAL A 349 -0.13 -3.06 15.68
CA VAL A 349 -0.94 -2.13 14.85
C VAL A 349 -0.22 -0.80 14.66
N GLY A 350 0.60 -0.40 15.62
CA GLY A 350 1.38 0.82 15.61
C GLY A 350 0.49 2.07 15.64
N THR A 351 0.97 3.16 16.23
CA THR A 351 0.26 4.44 16.20
C THR A 351 1.06 5.47 15.41
N TYR A 352 0.47 5.98 14.34
CA TYR A 352 1.06 7.06 13.56
C TYR A 352 1.33 8.27 14.45
N SER A 353 2.53 8.83 14.32
CA SER A 353 2.95 9.92 15.21
C SER A 353 3.84 10.91 14.49
N GLU A 354 3.49 12.19 14.63
CA GLU A 354 4.32 13.29 14.14
C GLU A 354 5.69 13.33 14.82
N SER A 355 5.79 12.96 16.10
CA SER A 355 7.09 12.94 16.78
C SER A 355 8.01 11.85 16.22
N ILE A 356 7.46 10.68 15.85
CA ILE A 356 8.25 9.61 15.23
C ILE A 356 8.70 10.04 13.83
N ARG A 357 7.81 10.68 13.06
CA ARG A 357 8.17 11.28 11.77
C ARG A 357 9.32 12.27 11.95
N ASP A 358 9.20 13.21 12.87
CA ASP A 358 10.19 14.28 13.04
C ASP A 358 11.55 13.72 13.50
N ASP A 359 11.58 12.68 14.33
CA ASP A 359 12.77 11.91 14.67
C ASP A 359 13.40 11.25 13.43
N ALA A 360 12.59 10.57 12.60
CA ALA A 360 13.06 9.94 11.36
C ALA A 360 13.68 10.96 10.39
N LEU A 361 13.03 12.12 10.22
CA LEU A 361 13.55 13.23 9.41
C LEU A 361 14.84 13.81 10.00
N SER A 362 15.00 13.81 11.33
CA SER A 362 16.21 14.20 12.02
C SER A 362 17.38 13.24 11.76
N PHE A 363 17.13 11.93 11.79
CA PHE A 363 18.13 10.91 11.46
C PHE A 363 18.57 11.00 10.00
N LEU A 364 17.63 11.20 9.07
CA LEU A 364 17.97 11.34 7.65
C LEU A 364 18.78 12.62 7.35
N ARG A 365 18.53 13.71 8.09
CA ARG A 365 19.35 14.93 8.01
C ARG A 365 20.80 14.68 8.48
N GLN A 366 20.98 13.73 9.39
CA GLN A 366 22.29 13.24 9.84
C GLN A 366 22.86 12.16 8.91
N LYS A 367 22.26 11.96 7.73
CA LYS A 367 22.73 11.05 6.67
C LYS A 367 22.60 9.55 6.96
N TRP A 368 21.83 9.18 7.99
CA TRP A 368 21.54 7.78 8.27
C TRP A 368 20.23 7.35 7.58
N PRO A 369 20.23 6.26 6.78
CA PRO A 369 18.99 5.66 6.30
C PRO A 369 18.14 5.19 7.48
N VAL A 370 16.82 5.25 7.32
CA VAL A 370 15.88 5.01 8.43
C VAL A 370 14.88 3.95 8.00
N ILE A 371 14.75 2.88 8.77
CA ILE A 371 13.64 1.94 8.59
C ILE A 371 12.38 2.60 9.14
N VAL A 372 11.31 2.63 8.36
CA VAL A 372 10.03 3.18 8.78
C VAL A 372 8.95 2.10 8.73
N GLY A 373 8.07 2.10 9.73
CA GLY A 373 6.88 1.26 9.76
C GLY A 373 5.65 2.04 9.32
N PHE A 374 4.92 1.52 8.34
CA PHE A 374 3.68 2.08 7.82
C PHE A 374 2.72 0.97 7.38
N ARG A 375 1.47 1.33 7.12
CA ARG A 375 0.43 0.39 6.66
C ARG A 375 0.37 0.38 5.14
N VAL A 376 0.30 -0.81 4.55
CA VAL A 376 0.15 -0.99 3.10
C VAL A 376 -1.31 -1.22 2.70
N SER A 377 -2.08 -1.92 3.54
CA SER A 377 -3.52 -2.15 3.35
C SER A 377 -4.23 -2.43 4.68
N GLY A 378 -5.29 -1.69 4.99
CA GLY A 378 -6.02 -1.87 6.26
C GLY A 378 -5.17 -1.64 7.52
N VAL A 379 -5.69 -2.05 8.67
CA VAL A 379 -5.09 -1.73 10.00
C VAL A 379 -4.00 -2.72 10.42
N PHE A 380 -4.05 -3.95 9.92
CA PHE A 380 -3.15 -5.06 10.31
C PHE A 380 -2.08 -5.39 9.27
N SER A 381 -2.16 -4.87 8.03
CA SER A 381 -1.09 -5.05 7.04
C SER A 381 -0.04 -3.97 7.22
N GLN A 382 0.97 -4.31 8.02
CA GLN A 382 2.14 -3.48 8.27
C GLN A 382 3.29 -3.84 7.34
N HIS A 383 4.10 -2.85 7.01
CA HIS A 383 5.32 -3.03 6.25
C HIS A 383 6.47 -2.19 6.82
N TYR A 384 7.67 -2.73 6.77
CA TYR A 384 8.91 -2.03 7.12
C TYR A 384 9.73 -1.81 5.86
N ALA A 385 10.06 -0.55 5.57
CA ALA A 385 10.83 -0.15 4.39
C ALA A 385 11.94 0.83 4.78
N VAL A 386 12.97 0.96 3.94
CA VAL A 386 14.08 1.87 4.19
C VAL A 386 13.81 3.23 3.53
N MET A 387 13.67 4.26 4.34
CA MET A 387 13.66 5.66 3.91
C MET A 387 15.09 6.15 3.65
N THR A 388 15.35 6.59 2.43
CA THR A 388 16.66 7.13 2.00
C THR A 388 16.60 8.60 1.61
N GLN A 389 15.40 9.13 1.35
CA GLN A 389 15.17 10.54 1.05
C GLN A 389 13.88 11.02 1.70
N TYR A 390 13.81 12.33 1.96
CA TYR A 390 12.55 13.01 2.16
C TYR A 390 12.53 14.32 1.40
N ARG A 391 11.34 14.78 1.04
CA ARG A 391 11.11 16.09 0.44
C ARG A 391 10.03 16.82 1.21
N THR A 392 10.17 18.13 1.32
CA THR A 392 9.23 18.96 2.05
C THR A 392 8.83 20.17 1.24
N ARG A 393 7.57 20.57 1.37
CA ARG A 393 7.03 21.79 0.78
C ARG A 393 6.06 22.45 1.75
N THR A 394 5.98 23.77 1.63
CA THR A 394 5.02 24.56 2.38
C THR A 394 3.85 24.90 1.46
N VAL A 395 2.65 24.45 1.84
CA VAL A 395 1.43 24.64 1.06
C VAL A 395 0.38 25.38 1.87
N ARG A 396 -0.44 26.21 1.21
CA ARG A 396 -1.62 26.83 1.84
C ARG A 396 -2.81 25.91 1.63
N LYS A 397 -3.35 25.35 2.72
CA LYS A 397 -4.55 24.51 2.71
C LYS A 397 -5.72 25.21 3.38
N LYS A 398 -6.91 25.10 2.79
CA LYS A 398 -8.15 25.52 3.42
C LYS A 398 -8.62 24.41 4.35
N VAL A 399 -8.59 24.65 5.66
CA VAL A 399 -9.05 23.69 6.68
C VAL A 399 -10.37 24.17 7.22
N CYS A 400 -11.41 23.36 7.08
CA CYS A 400 -12.77 23.69 7.51
C CYS A 400 -13.11 22.87 8.77
N LYS A 401 -13.54 23.54 9.85
CA LYS A 401 -13.97 22.85 11.09
C LYS A 401 -15.42 22.36 10.98
N VAL A 402 -16.20 23.06 10.14
CA VAL A 402 -17.56 22.79 9.65
C VAL A 402 -17.60 23.37 8.23
N TRP A 403 -18.47 22.89 7.33
CA TRP A 403 -18.59 23.33 5.92
C TRP A 403 -18.55 24.87 5.72
N ILE A 404 -18.96 25.64 6.73
CA ILE A 404 -19.12 27.10 6.69
C ILE A 404 -17.88 27.85 7.26
N PHE A 405 -17.07 27.23 8.13
CA PHE A 405 -15.95 27.89 8.81
C PHE A 405 -14.60 27.33 8.34
N CYS A 406 -14.15 27.88 7.21
CA CYS A 406 -12.87 27.52 6.60
C CYS A 406 -11.80 28.57 6.86
N LYS A 407 -10.64 28.15 7.36
CA LYS A 407 -9.46 29.00 7.48
C LYS A 407 -8.34 28.46 6.61
N THR A 408 -7.72 29.35 5.84
CA THR A 408 -6.47 29.02 5.14
C THR A 408 -5.35 28.93 6.15
N ARG A 409 -4.68 27.78 6.20
CA ARG A 409 -3.52 27.52 7.02
C ARG A 409 -2.34 27.14 6.15
N THR A 410 -1.18 27.66 6.50
CA THR A 410 0.08 27.20 5.93
C THR A 410 0.44 25.89 6.62
N VAL A 411 0.53 24.81 5.84
CA VAL A 411 0.86 23.46 6.32
C VAL A 411 2.13 23.01 5.62
N ARG A 412 3.02 22.36 6.37
CA ARG A 412 4.21 21.73 5.82
C ARG A 412 3.92 20.28 5.50
N GLU A 413 4.10 19.91 4.25
CA GLU A 413 3.98 18.53 3.78
C GLU A 413 5.36 17.88 3.70
N TYR A 414 5.36 16.56 3.89
CA TYR A 414 6.55 15.74 3.86
C TYR A 414 6.23 14.47 3.09
N ASP A 415 7.04 14.16 2.08
CA ASP A 415 7.07 12.86 1.43
C ASP A 415 8.42 12.20 1.69
N MET A 416 8.46 10.89 1.72
CA MET A 416 9.63 10.05 1.90
C MET A 416 9.79 9.10 0.72
N PHE A 417 11.01 8.91 0.25
CA PHE A 417 11.33 7.88 -0.74
C PHE A 417 11.71 6.59 -0.02
N LEU A 418 11.02 5.50 -0.35
CA LEU A 418 11.13 4.22 0.33
C LEU A 418 11.71 3.15 -0.61
N HIS A 419 12.67 2.40 -0.09
CA HIS A 419 13.06 1.10 -0.65
C HIS A 419 12.24 0.01 0.02
N MET A 420 11.39 -0.66 -0.76
CA MET A 420 10.33 -1.52 -0.23
C MET A 420 10.81 -2.91 0.20
N GLY A 421 12.05 -3.30 -0.13
CA GLY A 421 12.54 -4.65 0.16
C GLY A 421 11.94 -5.72 -0.76
N TRP A 422 11.60 -5.35 -2.00
CA TRP A 422 11.04 -6.22 -3.04
C TRP A 422 11.88 -6.20 -4.33
N GLY A 423 13.20 -6.21 -4.19
CA GLY A 423 14.09 -6.26 -5.37
C GLY A 423 14.08 -4.98 -6.22
N GLY A 424 13.72 -3.85 -5.61
CA GLY A 424 13.59 -2.55 -6.29
C GLY A 424 12.18 -2.25 -6.79
N SER A 425 11.31 -3.26 -6.85
CA SER A 425 9.90 -3.07 -7.20
C SER A 425 9.18 -2.18 -6.19
N SER A 426 8.32 -1.29 -6.69
CA SER A 426 7.48 -0.38 -5.89
C SER A 426 8.24 0.63 -5.02
N ASN A 427 9.56 0.79 -5.21
CA ASN A 427 10.32 1.88 -4.62
C ASN A 427 9.72 3.22 -5.08
N SER A 428 9.28 4.05 -4.14
CA SER A 428 8.44 5.20 -4.48
C SER A 428 8.42 6.28 -3.41
N TRP A 429 8.00 7.48 -3.82
CA TRP A 429 7.64 8.55 -2.91
C TRP A 429 6.29 8.26 -2.25
N ARG A 430 6.23 8.32 -0.92
CA ARG A 430 4.99 8.23 -0.14
C ARG A 430 4.92 9.36 0.87
N LYS A 431 3.72 9.68 1.34
CA LYS A 431 3.56 10.64 2.44
C LYS A 431 4.35 10.15 3.66
N ALA A 432 5.04 11.05 4.35
CA ALA A 432 5.85 10.72 5.53
C ALA A 432 4.99 10.48 6.78
N GLU A 433 4.12 9.49 6.69
CA GLU A 433 3.32 8.95 7.78
C GLU A 433 3.95 7.63 8.21
N MET A 434 4.30 7.52 9.49
CA MET A 434 4.87 6.30 10.05
C MET A 434 4.46 6.11 11.52
N PHE A 435 4.42 4.86 11.95
CA PHE A 435 4.18 4.47 13.34
C PHE A 435 5.44 3.95 14.06
N MET A 436 6.52 3.75 13.31
CA MET A 436 7.82 3.31 13.81
C MET A 436 8.93 3.92 12.95
N ALA A 437 10.05 4.26 13.58
CA ALA A 437 11.30 4.59 12.91
C ALA A 437 12.46 3.89 13.63
N ALA A 438 13.38 3.27 12.89
CA ALA A 438 14.58 2.65 13.42
C ALA A 438 15.82 3.02 12.58
N VAL A 439 16.97 3.18 13.23
CA VAL A 439 18.22 3.57 12.58
C VAL A 439 19.40 2.86 13.23
N ALA A 440 20.41 2.51 12.43
CA ALA A 440 21.72 2.10 12.91
C ALA A 440 22.71 3.27 12.75
N LYS A 441 23.32 3.73 13.83
CA LYS A 441 24.35 4.77 13.88
C LYS A 441 25.74 4.14 13.93
N TYR A 442 26.76 4.88 13.52
CA TYR A 442 28.15 4.43 13.57
C TYR A 442 29.07 5.53 14.08
#